data_AF-A0A3D4TER2-F1
#
_entry.id   AF-A0A3D4TER2-F1
#
_cell.length_a   1.000
_cell.length_b   1.000
_cell.length_c   1.000
_cell.angle_alpha   90.00
_cell.angle_beta   90.00
_cell.angle_gamma   90.00
#
_symmetry.space_group_name_H-M   'P 1'
#
loop_
_entity.id
_entity.type
_entity.pdbx_description
1 polymer ?
#
loop_
_entity_poly.entity_id
_entity_poly.type
_entity_poly.pdbx_seq_one_letter_code
_entity_poly.pdbx_strand_id
1 'polypeptide(L)'
;MTAKLATNSIKLTVMRCIIVLLSLVLTAFSSALPSNTSYNDSELLCRAITNKRIIKFFYQDKYSNKAGWRLVEPHLIGIHKSTGSKILVAWEINESNNDKSGRALMWKSYIINRIEHLEITNRTFSQTRPYYNSKDKRMKSIICIIQND
;
A
#
# COMPACT_ATOMS: atom_id res chain seq x y z
N MET A 1 -72.68 -42.50 -2.35
CA MET A 1 -73.60 -41.53 -1.74
C MET A 1 -72.91 -40.95 -0.50
N THR A 2 -72.98 -39.61 -0.36
CA THR A 2 -72.70 -38.79 0.83
C THR A 2 -71.28 -38.68 1.38
N ALA A 3 -70.70 -37.50 1.14
CA ALA A 3 -69.58 -36.90 1.87
C ALA A 3 -69.94 -36.59 3.33
N LYS A 4 -68.92 -36.45 4.17
CA LYS A 4 -69.01 -35.62 5.38
C LYS A 4 -67.73 -34.77 5.54
N LEU A 5 -67.95 -33.46 5.40
CA LEU A 5 -67.11 -32.36 5.90
C LEU A 5 -66.94 -32.52 7.43
N ALA A 6 -66.01 -31.90 8.18
CA ALA A 6 -65.59 -30.50 8.27
C ALA A 6 -64.52 -30.48 9.40
N THR A 7 -63.33 -29.93 9.17
CA THR A 7 -62.82 -28.64 9.71
C THR A 7 -62.90 -28.40 11.23
N ASN A 8 -61.74 -28.18 11.84
CA ASN A 8 -61.49 -27.20 12.91
C ASN A 8 -59.99 -26.80 12.78
N SER A 9 -59.59 -25.65 12.22
CA SER A 9 -59.81 -24.25 12.67
C SER A 9 -59.17 -24.06 14.07
N ILE A 10 -58.08 -23.30 14.25
CA ILE A 10 -58.05 -21.82 14.28
C ILE A 10 -56.60 -21.28 14.41
N LYS A 11 -56.23 -20.40 13.46
CA LYS A 11 -55.46 -19.12 13.53
C LYS A 11 -54.10 -18.99 14.25
N LEU A 12 -53.07 -18.59 13.50
CA LEU A 12 -52.36 -17.28 13.59
C LEU A 12 -51.33 -17.15 12.43
N THR A 13 -51.69 -16.54 11.30
CA THR A 13 -51.31 -15.16 10.90
C THR A 13 -49.80 -14.87 10.80
N VAL A 14 -49.28 -15.02 9.57
CA VAL A 14 -48.32 -14.15 8.86
C VAL A 14 -47.08 -13.65 9.62
N MET A 15 -45.89 -14.23 9.36
CA MET A 15 -44.68 -13.40 9.23
C MET A 15 -43.53 -14.10 8.49
N ARG A 16 -42.81 -13.26 7.75
CA ARG A 16 -41.66 -13.48 6.87
C ARG A 16 -40.48 -14.22 7.52
N CYS A 17 -39.60 -14.74 6.66
CA CYS A 17 -38.16 -14.97 6.89
C CYS A 17 -37.74 -15.99 7.95
N ILE A 18 -37.55 -17.25 7.55
CA ILE A 18 -36.52 -18.15 8.08
C ILE A 18 -36.02 -18.99 6.89
N ILE A 19 -35.28 -18.39 5.96
CA ILE A 19 -33.81 -18.51 5.85
C ILE A 19 -33.33 -19.94 6.16
N VAL A 20 -33.16 -20.69 5.07
CA VAL A 20 -32.42 -21.95 4.98
C VAL A 20 -31.04 -21.75 5.61
N LEU A 21 -30.82 -22.38 6.76
CA LEU A 21 -29.54 -22.43 7.46
C LEU A 21 -28.86 -23.78 7.17
N LEU A 22 -28.02 -23.80 6.15
CA LEU A 22 -26.79 -24.58 6.16
C LEU A 22 -25.73 -23.85 5.32
N SER A 23 -25.02 -22.95 6.00
CA SER A 23 -23.57 -22.74 5.99
C SER A 23 -22.81 -23.39 4.83
N LEU A 24 -22.01 -22.74 4.00
CA LEU A 24 -21.14 -21.59 4.21
C LEU A 24 -20.83 -21.05 2.81
N VAL A 25 -21.08 -19.77 2.57
CA VAL A 25 -20.57 -19.08 1.39
C VAL A 25 -19.06 -18.98 1.57
N LEU A 26 -18.32 -19.80 0.84
CA LEU A 26 -17.02 -19.39 0.34
C LEU A 26 -16.98 -19.79 -1.12
N THR A 27 -17.66 -19.00 -1.96
CA THR A 27 -17.16 -18.81 -3.31
C THR A 27 -15.74 -18.35 -3.14
N ALA A 28 -14.79 -19.26 -3.31
CA ALA A 28 -13.42 -18.91 -3.54
C ALA A 28 -13.43 -18.12 -4.85
N PHE A 29 -13.63 -16.80 -4.74
CA PHE A 29 -12.95 -15.88 -5.65
C PHE A 29 -11.48 -16.10 -5.36
N SER A 30 -10.94 -17.17 -5.94
CA SER A 30 -9.54 -17.25 -6.27
C SER A 30 -9.34 -16.16 -7.30
N SER A 31 -9.22 -14.92 -6.86
CA SER A 31 -8.45 -13.94 -7.61
C SER A 31 -7.00 -14.40 -7.46
N ALA A 32 -6.64 -15.47 -8.18
CA ALA A 32 -5.30 -15.61 -8.66
C ALA A 32 -5.02 -14.30 -9.38
N LEU A 33 -4.28 -13.41 -8.70
CA LEU A 33 -3.87 -12.15 -9.27
C LEU A 33 -3.15 -12.53 -10.57
N PRO A 34 -3.60 -12.03 -11.73
CA PRO A 34 -2.95 -12.32 -12.99
C PRO A 34 -1.47 -11.93 -12.84
N SER A 35 -0.59 -12.92 -12.79
CA SER A 35 0.85 -12.73 -12.62
C SER A 35 1.51 -12.31 -13.94
N ASN A 36 0.86 -11.42 -14.69
CA ASN A 36 1.38 -10.85 -15.94
C ASN A 36 1.11 -9.36 -16.14
N THR A 37 0.57 -8.64 -15.15
CA THR A 37 0.67 -7.18 -15.15
C THR A 37 2.08 -6.81 -14.69
N SER A 38 2.95 -6.47 -15.65
CA SER A 38 4.15 -5.67 -15.37
C SER A 38 3.70 -4.33 -14.81
N TYR A 39 3.50 -4.27 -13.50
CA TYR A 39 3.19 -3.03 -12.80
C TYR A 39 4.42 -2.12 -12.93
N ASN A 40 4.25 -0.90 -13.41
CA ASN A 40 5.32 0.10 -13.41
C ASN A 40 5.68 0.39 -11.94
N ASP A 41 6.96 0.32 -11.57
CA ASP A 41 7.43 0.62 -10.20
C ASP A 41 6.89 1.95 -9.67
N SER A 42 6.70 2.92 -10.58
CA SER A 42 6.13 4.22 -10.24
C SER A 42 4.72 4.08 -9.66
N GLU A 43 3.89 3.23 -10.25
CA GLU A 43 2.49 3.03 -9.84
C GLU A 43 2.41 2.27 -8.50
N LEU A 44 3.26 1.26 -8.29
CA LEU A 44 3.38 0.59 -6.98
C LEU A 44 3.81 1.57 -5.89
N LEU A 45 4.80 2.41 -6.17
CA LEU A 45 5.27 3.42 -5.23
C LEU A 45 4.20 4.50 -4.98
N CYS A 46 3.43 4.92 -6.01
CA CYS A 46 2.28 5.81 -5.84
C CYS A 46 1.24 5.22 -4.88
N ARG A 47 0.93 3.92 -5.03
CA ARG A 47 0.01 3.21 -4.12
C ARG A 47 0.56 3.17 -2.70
N ALA A 48 1.87 2.95 -2.53
CA ALA A 48 2.48 2.99 -1.20
C ALA A 48 2.41 4.40 -0.57
N ILE A 49 2.65 5.46 -1.34
CA ILE A 49 2.58 6.86 -0.87
C ILE A 49 1.16 7.23 -0.44
N THR A 50 0.17 6.96 -1.30
CA THR A 50 -1.23 7.29 -1.04
C THR A 50 -1.81 6.55 0.16
N ASN A 51 -1.38 5.30 0.39
CA ASN A 51 -1.81 4.50 1.53
C ASN A 51 -0.87 4.63 2.75
N LYS A 52 0.07 5.59 2.72
CA LYS A 52 1.07 5.84 3.77
C LYS A 52 1.76 4.55 4.26
N ARG A 53 2.11 3.66 3.32
CA ARG A 53 2.74 2.37 3.58
C ARG A 53 4.25 2.51 3.66
N ILE A 54 4.86 1.89 4.66
CA ILE A 54 6.31 1.74 4.72
C ILE A 54 6.72 0.75 3.62
N ILE A 55 7.78 1.07 2.89
CA ILE A 55 8.34 0.19 1.86
C ILE A 55 9.74 -0.25 2.24
N LYS A 56 10.09 -1.45 1.77
CA LYS A 56 11.42 -2.03 1.88
C LYS A 56 11.97 -2.31 0.49
N PHE A 57 13.23 -2.00 0.26
CA PHE A 57 13.88 -2.32 -1.01
C PHE A 57 15.39 -2.42 -0.86
N PHE A 58 16.04 -3.10 -1.79
CA PHE A 58 17.48 -3.09 -1.94
C PHE A 58 17.91 -1.92 -2.83
N TYR A 59 19.00 -1.24 -2.47
CA TYR A 59 19.47 -0.10 -3.22
C TYR A 59 20.99 -0.09 -3.38
N GLN A 60 21.44 0.03 -4.62
CA GLN A 60 22.84 0.21 -4.97
C GLN A 60 23.18 1.70 -5.07
N ASP A 61 23.87 2.23 -4.06
CA ASP A 61 24.37 3.61 -4.13
C ASP A 61 25.66 3.65 -4.96
N LYS A 62 25.58 4.30 -6.13
CA LYS A 62 26.69 4.49 -7.06
C LYS A 62 27.81 5.37 -6.47
N TYR A 63 27.48 6.37 -5.67
CA TYR A 63 28.47 7.33 -5.19
C TYR A 63 29.27 6.79 -4.01
N SER A 64 28.62 6.01 -3.15
CA SER A 64 29.31 5.42 -2.01
C SER A 64 29.79 3.99 -2.25
N ASN A 65 29.48 3.37 -3.39
CA ASN A 65 29.68 1.93 -3.66
C ASN A 65 29.14 1.03 -2.54
N LYS A 66 28.02 1.44 -1.92
CA LYS A 66 27.39 0.69 -0.83
C LYS A 66 26.02 0.21 -1.26
N ALA A 67 25.88 -1.10 -1.29
CA ALA A 67 24.61 -1.78 -1.45
C ALA A 67 23.92 -1.91 -0.09
N GLY A 68 22.60 -2.05 -0.09
CA GLY A 68 21.92 -2.59 1.08
C GLY A 68 20.42 -2.35 1.09
N TRP A 69 19.77 -3.00 2.03
CA TRP A 69 18.35 -2.81 2.31
C TRP A 69 18.07 -1.41 2.86
N ARG A 70 16.94 -0.87 2.47
CA ARG A 70 16.36 0.39 2.94
C ARG A 70 14.95 0.10 3.41
N LEU A 71 14.59 0.66 4.56
CA LEU A 71 13.22 0.75 5.01
C LEU A 71 12.86 2.23 5.07
N VAL A 72 11.82 2.65 4.37
CA VAL A 72 11.52 4.09 4.24
C VAL A 72 10.03 4.39 4.28
N GLU A 73 9.71 5.63 4.65
CA GLU A 73 8.39 6.24 4.49
C GLU A 73 8.38 7.02 3.17
N PRO A 74 7.77 6.51 2.10
CA PRO A 74 7.75 7.19 0.81
C PRO A 74 6.80 8.40 0.85
N HIS A 75 7.25 9.55 0.34
CA HIS A 75 6.46 10.79 0.40
C HIS A 75 6.20 11.42 -0.98
N LEU A 76 7.14 11.32 -1.92
CA LEU A 76 7.02 11.97 -3.22
C LEU A 76 7.78 11.20 -4.30
N ILE A 77 7.18 11.09 -5.48
CA ILE A 77 7.86 10.69 -6.72
C ILE A 77 7.84 11.87 -7.68
N GLY A 78 8.96 12.15 -8.31
CA GLY A 78 9.06 13.22 -9.30
C GLY A 78 10.23 13.06 -10.23
N ILE A 79 10.31 13.96 -11.20
CA ILE A 79 11.46 14.11 -12.08
C ILE A 79 12.37 15.19 -11.50
N HIS A 80 13.61 14.83 -11.20
CA HIS A 80 14.59 15.77 -10.67
C HIS A 80 15.00 16.81 -11.72
N LYS A 81 15.05 18.08 -11.33
CA LYS A 81 15.25 19.22 -12.24
C LYS A 81 16.60 19.20 -12.93
N SER A 82 17.68 18.95 -12.19
CA SER A 82 19.04 19.04 -12.74
C SER A 82 19.49 17.77 -13.45
N THR A 83 19.03 16.59 -13.01
CA THR A 83 19.50 15.30 -13.56
C THR A 83 18.51 14.64 -14.51
N GLY A 84 17.26 15.12 -14.57
CA GLY A 84 16.18 14.49 -15.33
C GLY A 84 15.77 13.10 -14.80
N SER A 85 16.36 12.63 -13.71
CA SER A 85 16.12 11.29 -13.18
C SER A 85 14.78 11.23 -12.45
N LYS A 86 14.08 10.11 -12.58
CA LYS A 86 12.90 9.82 -11.76
C LYS A 86 13.38 9.41 -10.36
N ILE A 87 12.95 10.14 -9.34
CA ILE A 87 13.39 9.94 -7.96
C ILE A 87 12.22 9.77 -7.00
N LEU A 88 12.44 8.96 -5.97
CA LEU A 88 11.63 8.83 -4.77
C LEU A 88 12.27 9.67 -3.66
N VAL A 89 11.50 10.58 -3.06
CA VAL A 89 11.85 11.25 -1.80
C VAL A 89 11.16 10.52 -0.66
N ALA A 90 11.95 10.08 0.31
CA ALA A 90 11.46 9.30 1.43
C ALA A 90 12.26 9.59 2.70
N TRP A 91 11.65 9.31 3.85
CA TRP A 91 12.32 9.34 5.14
C TRP A 91 12.89 7.95 5.45
N GLU A 92 14.21 7.83 5.62
CA GLU A 92 14.84 6.54 5.94
C GLU A 92 14.62 6.19 7.41
N ILE A 93 14.12 4.98 7.67
CA ILE A 93 13.93 4.38 8.99
C ILE A 93 15.07 3.38 9.23
N ASN A 94 15.71 3.45 10.39
CA ASN A 94 16.58 2.37 10.85
C ASN A 94 15.77 1.38 11.69
N GLU A 95 15.80 0.10 11.34
CA GLU A 95 15.22 -0.97 12.17
C GLU A 95 16.19 -1.49 13.24
N SER A 96 17.46 -1.08 13.23
CA SER A 96 18.46 -1.63 14.14
C SER A 96 18.71 -0.71 15.34
N ASN A 97 18.27 -1.16 16.52
CA ASN A 97 18.75 -0.66 17.82
C ASN A 97 20.26 -0.90 18.02
N ASN A 98 20.92 -1.61 17.08
CA ASN A 98 22.33 -1.97 17.09
C ASN A 98 23.09 -1.41 15.87
N ASP A 99 22.53 -0.41 15.16
CA ASP A 99 23.19 0.16 13.98
C ASP A 99 24.42 0.98 14.41
N LYS A 100 25.53 0.28 14.67
CA LYS A 100 26.88 0.84 14.80
C LYS A 100 27.35 1.54 13.52
N SER A 101 26.53 1.54 12.45
CA SER A 101 26.78 2.24 11.19
C SER A 101 26.51 3.75 11.26
N GLY A 102 25.86 4.25 12.33
CA GLY A 102 25.67 5.68 12.56
C GLY A 102 24.81 6.39 11.52
N ARG A 103 24.00 5.66 10.74
CA ARG A 103 23.11 6.28 9.75
C ARG A 103 22.05 7.08 10.48
N ALA A 104 22.05 8.41 10.36
CA ALA A 104 20.99 9.23 10.94
C ALA A 104 19.68 9.05 10.16
N LEU A 105 18.55 9.02 10.88
CA LEU A 105 17.23 9.13 10.30
C LEU A 105 17.14 10.47 9.56
N MET A 106 16.90 10.45 8.26
CA MET A 106 16.88 11.67 7.46
C MET A 106 16.09 11.50 6.16
N TRP A 107 15.71 12.63 5.59
CA TRP A 107 15.21 12.71 4.22
C TRP A 107 16.29 12.28 3.23
N LYS A 108 15.95 11.36 2.32
CA LYS A 108 16.81 10.93 1.23
C LYS A 108 16.06 10.90 -0.09
N SER A 109 16.84 10.86 -1.17
CA SER A 109 16.33 10.72 -2.53
C SER A 109 16.96 9.50 -3.19
N TYR A 110 16.13 8.63 -3.76
CA TYR A 110 16.53 7.39 -4.41
C TYR A 110 16.14 7.45 -5.89
N ILE A 111 17.04 7.05 -6.78
CA ILE A 111 16.72 6.94 -8.21
C ILE A 111 15.90 5.66 -8.40
N ILE A 112 14.67 5.78 -8.91
CA ILE A 112 13.73 4.65 -8.95
C ILE A 112 14.29 3.47 -9.77
N ASN A 113 14.98 3.73 -10.87
CA ASN A 113 15.58 2.68 -11.71
C ASN A 113 16.73 1.91 -11.02
N ARG A 114 17.11 2.26 -9.78
CA ARG A 114 18.10 1.55 -8.96
C ARG A 114 17.49 0.88 -7.73
N ILE A 115 16.18 0.96 -7.59
CA ILE A 115 15.43 0.23 -6.56
C ILE A 115 15.29 -1.20 -7.07
N GLU A 116 15.72 -2.15 -6.24
CA GLU A 116 15.61 -3.57 -6.49
C GLU A 116 14.82 -4.22 -5.37
N HIS A 117 14.13 -5.32 -5.66
CA HIS A 117 13.37 -6.09 -4.66
C HIS A 117 12.39 -5.24 -3.83
N LEU A 118 11.61 -4.38 -4.50
CA LEU A 118 10.62 -3.52 -3.86
C LEU A 118 9.51 -4.34 -3.18
N GLU A 119 9.30 -4.08 -1.90
CA GLU A 119 8.25 -4.67 -1.06
C GLU A 119 7.45 -3.57 -0.37
N ILE A 120 6.12 -3.62 -0.50
CA ILE A 120 5.20 -2.80 0.31
C ILE A 120 4.89 -3.56 1.58
N THR A 121 5.36 -3.07 2.73
CA THR A 121 5.20 -3.77 4.01
C THR A 121 3.78 -3.64 4.56
N ASN A 122 3.49 -4.39 5.63
CA ASN A 122 2.23 -4.26 6.38
C ASN A 122 2.15 -3.07 7.32
N ARG A 123 3.23 -2.30 7.47
CA ARG A 123 3.32 -1.15 8.37
C ARG A 123 2.92 0.14 7.66
N THR A 124 2.38 1.07 8.42
CA THR A 124 2.02 2.42 7.96
C THR A 124 2.76 3.48 8.78
N PHE A 125 2.76 4.70 8.28
CA PHE A 125 3.16 5.90 9.02
C PHE A 125 1.99 6.89 9.02
N SER A 126 1.78 7.60 10.12
CA SER A 126 0.56 8.41 10.32
C SER A 126 0.64 9.82 9.74
N GLN A 127 1.83 10.41 9.78
CA GLN A 127 2.05 11.83 9.47
C GLN A 127 3.35 12.04 8.69
N THR A 128 3.41 13.16 7.97
CA THR A 128 4.66 13.60 7.34
C THR A 128 5.71 13.91 8.40
N ARG A 129 6.98 13.62 8.11
CA ARG A 129 8.09 13.90 9.02
C ARG A 129 8.42 15.40 9.04
N PRO A 130 9.07 15.90 10.13
CA PRO A 130 9.48 17.29 10.21
C PRO A 130 10.26 17.76 8.98
N TYR A 131 10.03 19.02 8.60
CA TYR A 131 10.66 19.67 7.45
C TYR A 131 10.28 19.07 6.08
N TYR A 132 9.22 18.27 6.00
CA TYR A 132 8.68 17.85 4.72
C TYR A 132 8.28 19.08 3.87
N ASN A 133 8.75 19.12 2.62
CA ASN A 133 8.42 20.17 1.67
C ASN A 133 7.67 19.58 0.48
N SER A 134 6.35 19.79 0.43
CA SER A 134 5.49 19.37 -0.68
C SER A 134 5.75 20.13 -1.98
N LYS A 135 6.43 21.29 -1.90
CA LYS A 135 6.85 22.14 -3.03
C LYS A 135 8.36 22.05 -3.22
N ASP A 136 8.91 20.84 -3.25
CA ASP A 136 10.34 20.60 -3.41
C ASP A 136 10.85 21.21 -4.73
N LYS A 137 11.57 22.34 -4.63
CA LYS A 137 12.10 23.10 -5.78
C LYS A 137 13.12 22.32 -6.60
N ARG A 138 13.63 21.19 -6.08
CA ARG A 138 14.49 20.26 -6.83
C ARG A 138 13.72 19.45 -7.87
N MET A 139 12.38 19.41 -7.79
CA MET A 139 11.54 18.72 -8.76
C MET A 139 11.27 19.60 -9.98
N LYS A 140 11.43 19.04 -11.18
CA LYS A 140 10.90 19.60 -12.43
C LYS A 140 9.40 19.37 -12.53
N SER A 141 8.96 18.18 -12.18
CA SER A 141 7.56 17.78 -12.13
C SER A 141 7.34 16.74 -11.04
N ILE A 142 6.16 16.76 -10.45
CA ILE A 142 5.72 15.80 -9.43
C ILE A 142 4.83 14.78 -10.13
N ILE A 143 5.10 13.49 -9.92
CA ILE A 143 4.32 12.37 -10.44
C ILE A 143 3.29 11.92 -9.39
N CYS A 144 3.73 11.83 -8.13
CA CYS A 144 2.87 11.47 -7.01
C CYS A 144 3.38 12.09 -5.73
N ILE A 145 2.47 12.46 -4.85
CA ILE A 145 2.77 13.10 -3.58
C ILE A 145 1.80 12.59 -2.52
N ILE A 146 2.32 12.47 -1.30
CA ILE A 146 1.49 12.19 -0.13
C ILE A 146 0.42 13.26 0.02
N GLN A 147 -0.80 12.83 0.33
CA GLN A 147 -1.88 13.73 0.69
C GLN A 147 -1.80 13.97 2.19
N ASN A 148 -1.80 15.24 2.59
CA ASN A 148 -1.94 15.61 4.00
C ASN A 148 -3.43 15.53 4.33
N ASP A 149 -3.75 14.89 5.45
CA ASP A 149 -5.09 14.97 6.05
C ASP A 149 -5.23 16.30 6.79
#